data_AF-A0A7X8F8E8-F1
#
_entry.id   AF-A0A7X8F8E8-F1
#
_cell.length_a   1.000
_cell.length_b   1.000
_cell.length_c   1.000
_cell.angle_alpha   90.00
_cell.angle_beta   90.00
_cell.angle_gamma   90.00
#
_symmetry.space_group_name_H-M   'P 1'
#
loop_
_entity.id
_entity.type
_entity.pdbx_description
1 polymer ?
#
loop_
_entity_poly.entity_id
_entity_poly.type
_entity_poly.pdbx_seq_one_letter_code
_entity_poly.pdbx_strand_id
1 'polypeptide(L)'
;PGTGNTEDDGSAIAFAFDVGAKYKDLFLPNLDASLVIQNVGPNVTFIDQSQSDPLPMTFRAGLAYKAMDTPMVGRLIFSAEASKILANEDPLLKRFITGWKHMDETIFSAGAEYTYLDLLSLRGGYFVDSAGSVVGPSFGAGLQYLIDKKYLITADFAMIVAGDLTDYNKIFSVGFEF
;
A
#
# COMPACT_ATOMS: atom_id res chain seq x y z
N PRO A 1 -27.27 -45.66 -7.06
CA PRO A 1 -27.13 -44.54 -6.12
C PRO A 1 -25.74 -44.59 -5.47
N GLY A 2 -24.74 -43.99 -6.13
CA GLY A 2 -23.36 -43.92 -5.65
C GLY A 2 -23.19 -42.68 -4.79
N THR A 3 -22.83 -42.89 -3.53
CA THR A 3 -22.47 -41.87 -2.54
C THR A 3 -21.15 -41.19 -2.95
N GLY A 4 -21.23 -39.92 -3.38
CA GLY A 4 -20.07 -39.05 -3.56
C GLY A 4 -20.06 -38.02 -2.44
N ASN A 5 -19.36 -38.30 -1.36
CA ASN A 5 -18.95 -37.28 -0.40
C ASN A 5 -17.97 -36.36 -1.13
N THR A 6 -18.31 -35.10 -1.34
CA THR A 6 -17.35 -34.03 -1.67
C THR A 6 -17.40 -33.00 -0.56
N GLU A 7 -16.86 -33.40 0.59
CA GLU A 7 -16.25 -32.50 1.56
C GLU A 7 -14.75 -32.65 1.33
N ASP A 8 -14.22 -32.00 0.29
CA ASP A 8 -12.77 -31.85 0.11
C ASP A 8 -12.45 -30.39 0.38
N ASP A 9 -11.88 -30.16 1.57
CA ASP A 9 -11.45 -28.86 2.06
C ASP A 9 -10.29 -28.37 1.16
N GLY A 10 -10.64 -27.60 0.13
CA GLY A 10 -9.72 -27.19 -0.93
C GLY A 10 -8.62 -26.27 -0.41
N SER A 11 -7.41 -26.79 -0.26
CA SER A 11 -6.23 -26.02 0.11
C SER A 11 -5.36 -25.75 -1.11
N ALA A 12 -5.23 -24.48 -1.51
CA ALA A 12 -4.32 -24.08 -2.58
C ALA A 12 -3.05 -23.44 -2.03
N ILE A 13 -1.91 -23.82 -2.58
CA ILE A 13 -0.64 -23.11 -2.37
C ILE A 13 -0.39 -22.24 -3.60
N ALA A 14 -0.25 -20.93 -3.37
CA ALA A 14 0.10 -19.96 -4.38
C ALA A 14 1.49 -19.37 -4.12
N PHE A 15 2.15 -18.93 -5.19
CA PHE A 15 3.36 -18.12 -5.08
C PHE A 15 3.18 -16.82 -5.85
N ALA A 16 3.82 -15.77 -5.35
CA ALA A 16 3.74 -14.44 -5.91
C ALA A 16 5.11 -13.76 -5.82
N PHE A 17 5.38 -12.88 -6.78
CA PHE A 17 6.58 -12.05 -6.80
C PHE A 17 6.19 -10.58 -6.83
N ASP A 18 7.00 -9.78 -6.13
CA ASP A 18 6.89 -8.33 -6.11
C ASP A 18 8.14 -7.72 -6.73
N VAL A 19 7.97 -6.67 -7.52
CA VAL A 19 9.06 -5.91 -8.15
C VAL A 19 8.83 -4.43 -7.93
N GLY A 20 9.84 -3.74 -7.40
CA GLY A 20 9.79 -2.30 -7.16
C GLY A 20 11.04 -1.59 -7.64
N ALA A 21 10.87 -0.36 -8.14
CA ALA A 21 11.94 0.55 -8.51
C ALA A 21 11.70 1.91 -7.88
N LYS A 22 12.76 2.54 -7.37
CA LYS A 22 12.76 3.91 -6.86
C LYS A 22 13.79 4.74 -7.60
N TYR A 23 13.38 5.88 -8.10
CA TYR A 23 14.22 6.89 -8.74
C TYR A 23 14.30 8.10 -7.82
N LYS A 24 15.51 8.55 -7.52
CA LYS A 24 15.75 9.76 -6.72
C LYS A 24 15.95 10.95 -7.63
N ASP A 25 15.56 12.13 -7.15
CA ASP A 25 15.75 13.40 -7.84
C ASP A 25 15.20 13.39 -9.29
N LEU A 26 13.98 12.87 -9.45
CA LEU A 26 13.27 12.82 -10.72
C LEU A 26 12.97 14.24 -11.21
N PHE A 27 13.77 14.73 -12.15
CA PHE A 27 13.72 16.07 -12.75
C PHE A 27 14.01 17.25 -11.81
N LEU A 28 13.77 17.11 -10.50
CA LEU A 28 13.97 18.13 -9.48
C LEU A 28 14.69 17.54 -8.26
N PRO A 29 15.58 18.30 -7.58
CA PRO A 29 16.17 17.87 -6.32
C PRO A 29 15.10 17.57 -5.27
N ASN A 30 15.28 16.51 -4.49
CA ASN A 30 14.39 16.05 -3.42
C ASN A 30 13.01 15.56 -3.88
N LEU A 31 12.79 15.39 -5.19
CA LEU A 31 11.61 14.74 -5.74
C LEU A 31 11.94 13.28 -6.09
N ASP A 32 11.48 12.34 -5.28
CA ASP A 32 11.62 10.92 -5.54
C ASP A 32 10.38 10.38 -6.25
N ALA A 33 10.56 9.36 -7.09
CA ALA A 33 9.49 8.60 -7.71
C ALA A 33 9.66 7.11 -7.47
N SER A 34 8.56 6.38 -7.38
CA SER A 34 8.57 4.93 -7.23
C SER A 34 7.54 4.26 -8.11
N LEU A 35 7.88 3.08 -8.61
CA LEU A 35 6.98 2.17 -9.30
C LEU A 35 7.07 0.81 -8.63
N VAL A 36 5.92 0.23 -8.27
CA VAL A 36 5.86 -1.09 -7.64
C VAL A 36 4.78 -1.91 -8.32
N ILE A 37 5.11 -3.17 -8.62
CA ILE A 37 4.17 -4.18 -9.09
C ILE A 37 4.21 -5.29 -8.06
N GLN A 38 3.08 -5.54 -7.41
CA GLN A 38 2.93 -6.57 -6.38
C GLN A 38 2.07 -7.71 -6.90
N ASN A 39 2.24 -8.88 -6.30
CA ASN A 39 1.42 -10.07 -6.53
C ASN A 39 1.46 -10.56 -8.00
N VAL A 40 2.66 -10.58 -8.61
CA VAL A 40 2.88 -11.19 -9.92
C VAL A 40 3.08 -12.68 -9.74
N GLY A 41 2.05 -13.48 -10.00
CA GLY A 41 2.08 -14.93 -9.85
C GLY A 41 1.06 -15.63 -10.74
N PRO A 42 1.21 -16.94 -11.02
CA PRO A 42 0.20 -17.69 -11.76
C PRO A 42 -1.12 -17.78 -10.99
N ASN A 43 -2.18 -18.18 -11.69
CA ASN A 43 -3.50 -18.36 -11.08
C ASN A 43 -3.46 -19.44 -9.98
N VAL A 44 -4.28 -19.25 -8.96
CA VAL A 44 -4.40 -20.17 -7.83
C VAL A 44 -5.46 -21.21 -8.15
N THR A 45 -5.15 -22.50 -8.01
CA THR A 45 -6.09 -23.60 -8.28
C THR A 45 -6.45 -24.29 -6.98
N PHE A 46 -7.73 -24.26 -6.58
CA PHE A 46 -8.20 -24.83 -5.30
C PHE A 46 -8.61 -26.30 -5.39
N ILE A 47 -9.26 -26.72 -6.50
CA ILE A 47 -9.73 -28.11 -6.68
C ILE A 47 -9.64 -28.53 -8.16
N ASP A 48 -10.08 -27.68 -9.09
CA ASP A 48 -10.12 -27.98 -10.53
C ASP A 48 -9.43 -26.87 -11.35
N GLN A 49 -8.60 -27.24 -12.33
CA GLN A 49 -7.86 -26.26 -13.17
C GLN A 49 -8.78 -25.27 -13.92
N SER A 50 -10.04 -25.64 -14.14
CA SER A 50 -11.06 -24.79 -14.77
C SER A 50 -11.64 -23.69 -13.87
N GLN A 51 -11.34 -23.70 -12.57
CA GLN A 51 -11.79 -22.72 -11.57
C GLN A 51 -10.57 -22.02 -10.93
N SER A 52 -9.61 -21.62 -11.76
CA SER A 52 -8.37 -21.00 -11.26
C SER A 52 -8.53 -19.48 -11.18
N ASP A 53 -8.56 -18.94 -9.97
CA ASP A 53 -8.70 -17.50 -9.75
C ASP A 53 -7.36 -16.78 -9.94
N PRO A 54 -7.34 -15.66 -10.70
CA PRO A 54 -6.12 -14.87 -10.86
C PRO A 54 -5.72 -14.21 -9.55
N LEU A 55 -4.44 -14.28 -9.20
CA LEU A 55 -3.91 -13.55 -8.04
C LEU A 55 -4.04 -12.03 -8.29
N PRO A 56 -4.63 -11.24 -7.37
CA PRO A 56 -4.86 -9.81 -7.60
C PRO A 56 -3.52 -9.06 -7.64
N MET A 57 -3.09 -8.73 -8.85
CA MET A 57 -1.85 -7.96 -9.10
C MET A 57 -2.12 -6.49 -8.83
N THR A 58 -1.21 -5.82 -8.13
CA THR A 58 -1.38 -4.39 -7.81
C THR A 58 -0.24 -3.60 -8.41
N PHE A 59 -0.57 -2.56 -9.18
CA PHE A 59 0.37 -1.58 -9.65
C PHE A 59 0.30 -0.33 -8.78
N ARG A 60 1.44 0.19 -8.33
CA ARG A 60 1.53 1.46 -7.59
C ARG A 60 2.56 2.37 -8.22
N ALA A 61 2.20 3.62 -8.39
CA ALA A 61 3.11 4.69 -8.75
C ALA A 61 3.08 5.77 -7.67
N GLY A 62 4.24 6.13 -7.14
CA GLY A 62 4.38 7.09 -6.06
C GLY A 62 5.32 8.23 -6.42
N LEU A 63 5.06 9.40 -5.85
CA LEU A 63 5.92 10.58 -5.85
C LEU A 63 6.08 11.06 -4.40
N ALA A 64 7.29 11.45 -4.02
CA ALA A 64 7.57 12.03 -2.71
C ALA A 64 8.49 13.24 -2.86
N TYR A 65 8.04 14.40 -2.41
CA TYR A 65 8.81 15.64 -2.42
C TYR A 65 9.20 16.04 -1.00
N LYS A 66 10.50 16.03 -0.70
CA LYS A 66 11.03 16.50 0.58
C LYS A 66 11.25 18.01 0.52
N ALA A 67 10.23 18.74 0.94
CA ALA A 67 10.19 20.20 0.90
C ALA A 67 11.13 20.85 1.92
N MET A 68 11.37 20.19 3.06
CA MET A 68 12.25 20.69 4.11
C MET A 68 12.95 19.55 4.84
N ASP A 69 14.21 19.74 5.19
CA ASP A 69 15.00 18.79 5.98
C ASP A 69 16.07 19.58 6.74
N THR A 70 15.72 20.08 7.92
CA THR A 70 16.65 20.87 8.74
C THR A 70 16.65 20.41 10.20
N PRO A 71 17.82 20.35 10.87
CA PRO A 71 17.87 19.89 12.26
C PRO A 71 17.09 20.75 13.26
N MET A 72 16.96 22.06 13.00
CA MET A 72 16.26 22.99 13.92
C MET A 72 14.74 23.00 13.74
N VAL A 73 14.26 22.91 12.49
CA VAL A 73 12.83 23.04 12.18
C VAL A 73 12.18 21.68 11.98
N GLY A 74 12.93 20.66 11.58
CA GLY A 74 12.42 19.32 11.29
C GLY A 74 12.37 19.02 9.80
N ARG A 75 11.69 17.93 9.47
CA ARG A 75 11.55 17.39 8.11
C ARG A 75 10.10 17.45 7.67
N LEU A 76 9.85 17.97 6.46
CA LEU A 76 8.53 18.01 5.83
C LEU A 76 8.59 17.31 4.47
N ILE A 77 7.74 16.30 4.30
CA ILE A 77 7.62 15.53 3.07
C ILE A 77 6.16 15.58 2.62
N PHE A 78 5.96 15.82 1.33
CA PHE A 78 4.69 15.62 0.65
C PHE A 78 4.76 14.35 -0.19
N SER A 79 3.69 13.57 -0.22
CA SER A 79 3.62 12.36 -1.02
C SER A 79 2.30 12.29 -1.80
N ALA A 80 2.36 11.68 -2.97
CA ALA A 80 1.20 11.30 -3.74
C ALA A 80 1.41 9.89 -4.30
N GLU A 81 0.39 9.05 -4.24
CA GLU A 81 0.42 7.69 -4.78
C GLU A 81 -0.85 7.43 -5.58
N ALA A 82 -0.69 6.80 -6.74
CA ALA A 82 -1.74 6.17 -7.50
C ALA A 82 -1.56 4.65 -7.39
N SER A 83 -2.55 3.97 -6.82
CA SER A 83 -2.58 2.52 -6.68
C SER A 83 -3.73 1.96 -7.52
N LYS A 84 -3.48 0.86 -8.20
CA LYS A 84 -4.47 0.19 -9.03
C LYS A 84 -4.37 -1.31 -8.89
N ILE A 85 -5.50 -1.92 -8.59
CA ILE A 85 -5.65 -3.36 -8.59
C ILE A 85 -5.97 -3.80 -10.03
N LEU A 86 -5.24 -4.80 -10.51
CA LEU A 86 -5.33 -5.39 -11.83
C LEU A 86 -5.86 -6.82 -11.64
N ALA A 87 -7.15 -6.94 -11.32
CA ALA A 87 -7.81 -8.20 -10.98
C ALA A 87 -8.59 -8.83 -12.15
N ASN A 88 -8.23 -8.52 -13.41
CA ASN A 88 -8.90 -9.15 -14.56
C ASN A 88 -8.56 -10.65 -14.67
N GLU A 89 -9.51 -11.42 -15.20
CA GLU A 89 -9.40 -12.87 -15.47
C GLU A 89 -8.47 -13.24 -16.64
N ASP A 90 -7.87 -12.24 -17.29
CA ASP A 90 -6.96 -12.45 -18.40
C ASP A 90 -5.64 -13.14 -17.96
N PRO A 91 -4.98 -13.91 -18.87
CA PRO A 91 -3.63 -14.41 -18.64
C PRO A 91 -2.65 -13.26 -18.31
N LEU A 92 -1.67 -13.52 -17.44
CA LEU A 92 -0.77 -12.52 -16.83
C LEU A 92 -0.29 -11.40 -17.78
N LEU A 93 0.27 -11.75 -18.94
CA LEU A 93 0.77 -10.78 -19.92
C LEU A 93 -0.34 -9.91 -20.53
N LYS A 94 -1.51 -10.49 -20.80
CA LYS A 94 -2.68 -9.76 -21.31
C LYS A 94 -3.26 -8.87 -20.22
N ARG A 95 -3.36 -9.37 -18.98
CA ARG A 95 -3.85 -8.64 -17.82
C ARG A 95 -3.07 -7.35 -17.55
N PHE A 96 -1.75 -7.37 -17.72
CA PHE A 96 -0.94 -6.18 -17.58
C PHE A 96 -1.30 -5.09 -18.61
N ILE A 97 -1.78 -5.44 -19.80
CA ILE A 97 -2.16 -4.47 -20.85
C ILE A 97 -3.65 -4.11 -20.73
N THR A 98 -4.53 -5.10 -20.53
CA THR A 98 -5.98 -4.91 -20.48
C THR A 98 -6.43 -4.23 -19.19
N GLY A 99 -5.71 -4.41 -18.08
CA GLY A 99 -6.06 -3.79 -16.81
C GLY A 99 -5.98 -2.25 -16.82
N TRP A 100 -5.27 -1.64 -17.77
CA TRP A 100 -5.25 -0.18 -17.94
C TRP A 100 -6.49 0.39 -18.62
N LYS A 101 -7.36 -0.43 -19.21
CA LYS A 101 -8.54 0.04 -19.96
C LYS A 101 -9.60 0.71 -19.09
N HIS A 102 -9.71 0.33 -17.81
CA HIS A 102 -10.70 0.87 -16.88
C HIS A 102 -10.02 1.75 -15.82
N MET A 103 -9.74 3.02 -16.13
CA MET A 103 -9.04 3.91 -15.19
C MET A 103 -9.84 4.30 -13.94
N ASP A 104 -11.15 4.02 -13.94
CA ASP A 104 -12.09 4.45 -12.91
C ASP A 104 -11.87 3.78 -11.54
N GLU A 105 -11.13 2.67 -11.51
CA GLU A 105 -10.76 1.91 -10.29
C GLU A 105 -9.41 2.33 -9.69
N THR A 106 -8.83 3.44 -10.16
CA THR A 106 -7.55 3.92 -9.64
C THR A 106 -7.76 4.64 -8.31
N ILE A 107 -7.09 4.15 -7.27
CA ILE A 107 -7.06 4.77 -5.95
C ILE A 107 -5.97 5.83 -5.94
N PHE A 108 -6.36 7.06 -5.65
CA PHE A 108 -5.41 8.15 -5.47
C PHE A 108 -5.28 8.46 -3.99
N SER A 109 -4.05 8.69 -3.56
CA SER A 109 -3.76 9.15 -2.21
C SER A 109 -2.76 10.28 -2.26
N ALA A 110 -2.93 11.25 -1.37
CA ALA A 110 -2.00 12.35 -1.18
C ALA A 110 -1.82 12.57 0.31
N GLY A 111 -0.64 12.99 0.74
CA GLY A 111 -0.37 13.22 2.14
C GLY A 111 0.85 14.07 2.40
N ALA A 112 1.00 14.43 3.66
CA ALA A 112 2.14 15.14 4.19
C ALA A 112 2.57 14.51 5.51
N GLU A 113 3.87 14.41 5.69
CA GLU A 113 4.51 14.01 6.93
C GLU A 113 5.42 15.13 7.41
N TYR A 114 5.23 15.55 8.66
CA TYR A 114 6.10 16.46 9.36
C TYR A 114 6.73 15.78 10.57
N THR A 115 8.05 15.69 10.59
CA THR A 115 8.82 15.08 11.68
C THR A 115 9.66 16.14 12.37
N TYR A 116 9.41 16.31 13.67
CA TYR A 116 10.15 17.22 14.54
C TYR A 116 11.19 16.47 15.37
N LEU A 117 12.46 16.91 15.28
CA LEU A 117 13.62 16.38 16.00
C LEU A 117 13.83 14.86 15.87
N ASP A 118 13.42 14.26 14.75
CA ASP A 118 13.42 12.80 14.53
C ASP A 118 12.74 12.00 15.69
N LEU A 119 11.88 12.67 16.47
CA LEU A 119 11.22 12.15 17.67
C LEU A 119 9.71 12.11 17.47
N LEU A 120 9.10 13.22 17.07
CA LEU A 120 7.66 13.35 16.91
C LEU A 120 7.30 13.49 15.43
N SER A 121 6.50 12.58 14.91
CA SER A 121 5.99 12.64 13.55
C SER A 121 4.49 12.90 13.55
N LEU A 122 4.04 13.83 12.71
CA LEU A 122 2.63 14.11 12.45
C LEU A 122 2.36 13.85 10.97
N ARG A 123 1.28 13.14 10.69
CA ARG A 123 0.90 12.69 9.36
C ARG A 123 -0.52 13.11 9.07
N GLY A 124 -0.73 13.66 7.89
CA GLY A 124 -2.06 13.94 7.36
C GLY A 124 -2.13 13.43 5.93
N GLY A 125 -3.23 12.79 5.58
CA GLY A 125 -3.43 12.26 4.24
C GLY A 125 -4.86 12.42 3.78
N TYR A 126 -5.09 12.19 2.50
CA TYR A 126 -6.40 12.13 1.89
C TYR A 126 -6.40 10.99 0.89
N PHE A 127 -7.37 10.09 1.02
CA PHE A 127 -7.56 8.96 0.14
C PHE A 127 -8.80 9.19 -0.71
N VAL A 128 -8.69 8.87 -1.99
CA VAL A 128 -9.76 8.91 -2.97
C VAL A 128 -9.81 7.56 -3.65
N ASP A 129 -10.67 6.70 -3.14
CA ASP A 129 -11.03 5.44 -3.77
C ASP A 129 -12.44 5.55 -4.36
N SER A 130 -12.51 5.77 -5.67
CA SER A 130 -13.77 5.90 -6.41
C SER A 130 -14.51 4.58 -6.58
N ALA A 131 -13.81 3.43 -6.55
CA ALA A 131 -14.41 2.12 -6.76
C ALA A 131 -14.90 1.49 -5.46
N GLY A 132 -14.16 1.69 -4.36
CA GLY A 132 -14.54 1.26 -3.02
C GLY A 132 -15.47 2.23 -2.28
N SER A 133 -15.77 3.41 -2.85
CA SER A 133 -16.50 4.52 -2.20
C SER A 133 -15.84 4.99 -0.90
N VAL A 134 -14.53 4.77 -0.74
CA VAL A 134 -13.78 5.18 0.44
C VAL A 134 -13.03 6.48 0.12
N VAL A 135 -13.66 7.61 0.44
CA VAL A 135 -13.07 8.93 0.25
C VAL A 135 -13.01 9.66 1.57
N GLY A 136 -11.82 10.09 1.96
CA GLY A 136 -11.70 10.93 3.15
C GLY A 136 -10.29 11.14 3.69
N PRO A 137 -10.18 11.98 4.73
CA PRO A 137 -8.92 12.33 5.34
C PRO A 137 -8.40 11.20 6.24
N SER A 138 -7.09 11.13 6.39
CA SER A 138 -6.42 10.28 7.38
C SER A 138 -5.47 11.11 8.23
N PHE A 139 -5.28 10.69 9.47
CA PHE A 139 -4.42 11.37 10.42
C PHE A 139 -3.55 10.35 11.12
N GLY A 140 -2.30 10.71 11.41
CA GLY A 140 -1.41 9.86 12.17
C GLY A 140 -0.45 10.67 13.03
N ALA A 141 -0.02 10.05 14.11
CA ALA A 141 1.05 10.55 14.96
C ALA A 141 1.99 9.41 15.29
N GLY A 142 3.28 9.70 15.32
CA GLY A 142 4.35 8.75 15.64
C GLY A 142 5.30 9.33 16.67
N LEU A 143 5.76 8.49 17.58
CA LEU A 143 6.82 8.81 18.54
C LEU A 143 7.97 7.83 18.34
N GLN A 144 9.19 8.35 18.25
CA GLN A 144 10.41 7.58 18.07
C GLN A 144 11.40 7.90 19.18
N TYR A 145 11.71 6.93 20.03
CA TYR A 145 12.61 7.14 21.16
C TYR A 145 13.87 6.29 21.02
N LEU A 146 15.03 6.98 21.00
CA LEU A 146 16.34 6.35 20.88
C LEU A 146 16.95 6.14 22.28
N ILE A 147 17.08 4.89 22.69
CA ILE A 147 17.71 4.48 23.95
C ILE A 147 19.18 4.17 23.69
N ASP A 148 20.07 4.82 24.45
CA ASP A 148 21.52 4.60 24.43
C ASP A 148 22.18 4.64 23.04
N LYS A 149 21.55 5.32 22.08
CA LYS A 149 21.96 5.39 20.67
C LYS A 149 22.10 4.02 19.97
N LYS A 150 21.44 2.98 20.50
CA LYS A 150 21.50 1.61 19.98
C LYS A 150 20.12 1.02 19.72
N TYR A 151 19.15 1.33 20.58
CA TYR A 151 17.82 0.76 20.46
C TYR A 151 16.84 1.87 20.09
N LEU A 152 16.13 1.70 18.99
CA LEU A 152 15.07 2.62 18.58
C LEU A 152 13.73 1.95 18.85
N ILE A 153 12.91 2.61 19.66
CA ILE A 153 11.52 2.22 19.88
C ILE A 153 10.65 3.19 19.10
N THR A 154 9.76 2.66 18.27
CA THR A 154 8.77 3.46 17.56
C THR A 154 7.37 3.08 18.01
N ALA A 155 6.51 4.06 18.19
CA ALA A 155 5.10 3.88 18.45
C ALA A 155 4.31 4.79 17.51
N ASP A 156 3.44 4.20 16.70
CA ASP A 156 2.65 4.90 15.70
C ASP A 156 1.17 4.65 15.92
N PHE A 157 0.39 5.71 15.76
CA PHE A 157 -1.06 5.68 15.79
C PHE A 157 -1.59 6.34 14.52
N ALA A 158 -2.53 5.69 13.85
CA ALA A 158 -3.19 6.22 12.65
C ALA A 158 -4.70 6.04 12.72
N MET A 159 -5.41 7.03 12.19
CA MET A 159 -6.85 7.02 11.95
C MET A 159 -7.06 7.16 10.45
N ILE A 160 -7.62 6.12 9.84
CA ILE A 160 -7.85 6.04 8.40
C ILE A 160 -9.35 5.86 8.19
N VAL A 161 -9.94 6.57 7.23
CA VAL A 161 -11.36 6.42 6.89
C VAL A 161 -11.62 4.99 6.43
N ALA A 162 -12.68 4.38 6.95
CA ALA A 162 -13.01 2.98 6.70
C ALA A 162 -14.22 2.78 5.76
N GLY A 163 -14.80 3.86 5.23
CA GLY A 163 -15.94 3.81 4.32
C GLY A 163 -17.28 3.63 5.04
N ASP A 164 -18.27 3.07 4.34
CA ASP A 164 -19.69 3.09 4.74
C ASP A 164 -20.04 2.36 6.05
N LEU A 165 -19.18 1.47 6.53
CA LEU A 165 -19.45 0.64 7.70
C LEU A 165 -18.90 1.23 9.01
N THR A 166 -17.83 2.04 8.95
CA THR A 166 -17.26 2.70 10.13
C THR A 166 -16.58 4.01 9.73
N ASP A 167 -16.71 5.05 10.56
CA ASP A 167 -16.14 6.37 10.21
C ASP A 167 -14.60 6.33 10.11
N TYR A 168 -13.93 5.63 11.05
CA TYR A 168 -12.46 5.54 11.09
C TYR A 168 -11.96 4.22 11.67
N ASN A 169 -11.05 3.58 10.94
CA ASN A 169 -10.19 2.52 11.44
C ASN A 169 -9.02 3.12 12.21
N LYS A 170 -8.82 2.63 13.43
CA LYS A 170 -7.69 3.00 14.30
C LYS A 170 -6.64 1.91 14.24
N ILE A 171 -5.44 2.27 13.82
CA ILE A 171 -4.29 1.38 13.70
C ILE A 171 -3.25 1.81 14.72
N PHE A 172 -2.74 0.86 15.48
CA PHE A 172 -1.63 1.05 16.40
C PHE A 172 -0.49 0.11 16.01
N SER A 173 0.73 0.64 15.97
CA SER A 173 1.93 -0.11 15.65
C SER A 173 3.04 0.23 16.64
N VAL A 174 3.85 -0.77 16.99
CA VAL A 174 5.05 -0.61 17.80
C VAL A 174 6.20 -1.31 17.08
N GLY A 175 7.29 -0.58 16.86
CA GLY A 175 8.51 -1.09 16.27
C GLY A 175 9.67 -1.08 17.27
N PHE A 176 10.58 -2.03 17.08
CA PHE A 176 11.83 -2.12 17.82
C PHE A 176 12.97 -2.42 16.85
N GLU A 177 13.99 -1.59 16.85
CA GLU A 177 15.19 -1.71 16.01
C GLU A 177 16.44 -1.66 16.90
N PHE A 178 17.48 -2.44 16.52
CA PHE A 178 18.69 -2.70 17.30
C PHE A 178 19.97 -2.56 16.47
#